data_AF-A0A8T4PXL0-F1
#
_entry.id   AF-A0A8T4PXL0-F1
#
_cell.length_a   1.000
_cell.length_b   1.000
_cell.length_c   1.000
_cell.angle_alpha   90.00
_cell.angle_beta   90.00
_cell.angle_gamma   90.00
#
_symmetry.space_group_name_H-M   'P 1'
#
loop_
_entity.id
_entity.type
_entity.pdbx_description
1 polymer ?
#
loop_
_entity_poly.entity_id
_entity_poly.type
_entity_poly.pdbx_seq_one_letter_code
_entity_poly.pdbx_strand_id
1 'polypeptide(L)'
;MNKTKAAIVIVMLFVLYTMISGHYPDYDTNYKLDPNYVLNAAGIDKQEYINGFLSGIKTEDDFALGDAYLILARLENNDNYYKLACGSFSDFKTEDLEEKAILYETLASLNCENKRKFYLEQAAEEWQNLNVTWRTELIKTIIRGKYLLEFDKEEIERVLNLSNKNEITIGRTKIEVRKEDKVITQVDRVYRDWLGEQMNQNPFRGKFLTTFSERLNYNKTELREDIGWHEGARMKDLETSLGLKGNTATGTIVARSMEKWYAPDENGIFKFEVPLDKISYPTTRFLTEDIAMIVDTHGVNMLVEQTIRKNANIILSDCDHPGKIKAALYLSENGKKVICFPDRFVYLALGHNANLLGSPVFRLENDKMIYGDAKITLERGQKIVVTDADVGKSYAIWYYTTPMLYFKEINKTFNLEIIPAVVDDFFQTEKSFNLARENNAKVIATRVFNSYDYNEAKKWLEENKENKIILFHSTMYPYAILLMQEFEGRISSDDPNPI
;
A
#
# COMPACT_ATOMS: atom_id res chain seq x y z
N MET A 1 48.71 -28.96 -46.29
CA MET A 1 47.61 -29.15 -45.32
C MET A 1 46.33 -28.58 -45.94
N ASN A 2 45.33 -29.43 -46.22
CA ASN A 2 44.20 -29.12 -47.09
C ASN A 2 43.31 -27.97 -46.58
N LYS A 3 43.05 -26.97 -47.45
CA LYS A 3 42.12 -25.85 -47.19
C LYS A 3 40.74 -26.33 -46.70
N THR A 4 40.33 -27.52 -47.11
CA THR A 4 39.08 -28.17 -46.68
C THR A 4 39.09 -28.59 -45.20
N LYS A 5 40.23 -29.04 -44.66
CA LYS A 5 40.34 -29.40 -43.23
C LYS A 5 40.34 -28.15 -42.34
N ALA A 6 40.93 -27.05 -42.79
CA ALA A 6 40.90 -25.78 -42.08
C ALA A 6 39.47 -25.18 -42.03
N ALA A 7 38.71 -25.26 -43.13
CA ALA A 7 37.32 -24.80 -43.16
C ALA A 7 36.40 -25.61 -42.22
N ILE A 8 36.57 -26.94 -42.15
CA ILE A 8 35.78 -27.79 -41.23
C ILE A 8 36.11 -27.49 -39.76
N VAL A 9 37.38 -27.24 -39.42
CA VAL A 9 37.78 -26.87 -38.07
C VAL A 9 37.23 -25.49 -37.68
N ILE A 10 37.22 -24.52 -38.60
CA ILE A 10 36.64 -23.19 -38.34
C ILE A 10 35.12 -23.27 -38.16
N VAL A 11 34.40 -24.05 -38.98
CA VAL A 11 32.95 -24.24 -38.83
C VAL A 11 32.63 -25.00 -37.55
N MET A 12 33.40 -26.04 -37.18
CA MET A 12 33.22 -26.72 -35.90
C MET A 12 33.53 -25.81 -34.72
N LEU A 13 34.59 -24.99 -34.78
CA LEU A 13 34.88 -24.02 -33.73
C LEU A 13 33.82 -22.91 -33.65
N PHE A 14 33.20 -22.52 -34.78
CA PHE A 14 32.11 -21.55 -34.80
C PHE A 14 30.80 -22.15 -34.26
N VAL A 15 30.48 -23.40 -34.58
CA VAL A 15 29.33 -24.13 -34.01
C VAL A 15 29.55 -24.45 -32.54
N LEU A 16 30.77 -24.80 -32.14
CA LEU A 16 31.13 -24.99 -30.73
C LEU A 16 31.11 -23.64 -30.01
N TYR A 17 31.55 -22.54 -30.63
CA TYR A 17 31.45 -21.19 -30.08
C TYR A 17 30.00 -20.70 -30.02
N THR A 18 29.10 -21.07 -30.93
CA THR A 18 27.66 -20.73 -30.81
C THR A 18 26.91 -21.63 -29.83
N MET A 19 27.40 -22.86 -29.57
CA MET A 19 26.89 -23.73 -28.52
C MET A 19 27.50 -23.43 -27.13
N ILE A 20 28.68 -22.80 -27.07
CA ILE A 20 29.38 -22.38 -25.84
C ILE A 20 29.17 -20.88 -25.56
N SER A 21 28.81 -20.06 -26.55
CA SER A 21 28.28 -18.70 -26.34
C SER A 21 26.96 -18.89 -25.63
N GLY A 22 27.06 -18.89 -24.31
CA GLY A 22 26.09 -19.47 -23.41
C GLY A 22 24.68 -19.05 -23.78
N HIS A 23 23.76 -20.01 -23.73
CA HIS A 23 22.47 -19.68 -23.16
C HIS A 23 22.77 -19.01 -21.82
N TYR A 24 22.77 -17.68 -21.83
CA TYR A 24 22.68 -16.92 -20.60
C TYR A 24 21.48 -17.50 -19.84
N PRO A 25 21.57 -17.66 -18.51
CA PRO A 25 20.41 -18.04 -17.73
C PRO A 25 19.27 -17.10 -18.13
N ASP A 26 18.14 -17.66 -18.53
CA ASP A 26 16.92 -16.88 -18.72
C ASP A 26 16.50 -16.44 -17.31
N TYR A 27 17.02 -15.28 -16.89
CA TYR A 27 16.76 -14.72 -15.59
C TYR A 27 15.31 -14.26 -15.57
N ASP A 28 14.57 -14.66 -14.53
CA ASP A 28 13.23 -14.14 -14.27
C ASP A 28 12.21 -14.36 -15.42
N THR A 29 12.28 -15.53 -16.07
CA THR A 29 11.44 -15.94 -17.23
C THR A 29 9.93 -15.70 -17.10
N ASN A 30 9.43 -15.65 -15.86
CA ASN A 30 8.02 -15.47 -15.56
C ASN A 30 7.61 -13.99 -15.46
N TYR A 31 8.58 -13.06 -15.38
CA TYR A 31 8.32 -11.62 -15.31
C TYR A 31 8.00 -11.09 -16.71
N LYS A 32 6.71 -10.76 -16.92
CA LYS A 32 6.20 -10.24 -18.19
C LYS A 32 5.63 -8.82 -18.09
N LEU A 33 5.78 -8.17 -16.95
CA LEU A 33 5.22 -6.85 -16.70
C LEU A 33 6.20 -5.75 -17.11
N ASP A 34 5.67 -4.65 -17.62
CA ASP A 34 6.48 -3.48 -17.94
C ASP A 34 6.62 -2.60 -16.69
N PRO A 35 7.80 -2.54 -16.04
CA PRO A 35 7.99 -1.68 -14.86
C PRO A 35 7.85 -0.19 -15.22
N ASN A 36 7.98 0.18 -16.50
CA ASN A 36 7.77 1.56 -16.93
C ASN A 36 6.30 2.00 -16.79
N TYR A 37 5.35 1.06 -16.73
CA TYR A 37 3.93 1.38 -16.52
C TYR A 37 3.73 2.28 -15.29
N VAL A 38 4.37 1.93 -14.16
CA VAL A 38 4.19 2.68 -12.91
C VAL A 38 4.91 4.03 -12.95
N LEU A 39 6.13 4.07 -13.51
CA LEU A 39 6.86 5.33 -13.70
C LEU A 39 6.09 6.30 -14.60
N ASN A 40 5.57 5.81 -15.73
CA ASN A 40 4.77 6.58 -16.67
C ASN A 40 3.47 7.08 -16.02
N ALA A 41 2.79 6.23 -15.25
CA ALA A 41 1.59 6.61 -14.51
C ALA A 41 1.89 7.72 -13.50
N ALA A 42 3.03 7.67 -12.83
CA ALA A 42 3.49 8.70 -11.88
C ALA A 42 4.08 9.95 -12.56
N GLY A 43 4.22 9.97 -13.89
CA GLY A 43 4.84 11.08 -14.63
C GLY A 43 6.35 11.22 -14.38
N ILE A 44 7.02 10.12 -14.05
CA ILE A 44 8.46 10.07 -13.74
C ILE A 44 9.25 9.74 -15.00
N ASP A 45 10.25 10.55 -15.33
CA ASP A 45 11.22 10.19 -16.38
C ASP A 45 12.09 9.02 -15.91
N LYS A 46 12.11 7.96 -16.71
CA LYS A 46 12.83 6.73 -16.41
C LYS A 46 14.34 6.95 -16.23
N GLN A 47 14.96 7.77 -17.08
CA GLN A 47 16.41 7.98 -17.04
C GLN A 47 16.79 8.85 -15.85
N GLU A 48 16.00 9.89 -15.56
CA GLU A 48 16.14 10.67 -14.33
C GLU A 48 16.05 9.78 -13.09
N TYR A 49 15.03 8.93 -13.01
CA TYR A 49 14.86 7.97 -11.93
C TYR A 49 16.05 7.02 -11.79
N ILE A 50 16.52 6.38 -12.88
CA ILE A 50 17.66 5.46 -12.83
C ILE A 50 18.92 6.18 -12.32
N ASN A 51 19.17 7.40 -12.80
CA ASN A 51 20.33 8.18 -12.37
C ASN A 51 20.25 8.58 -10.88
N GLY A 52 19.07 9.04 -10.43
CA GLY A 52 18.79 9.34 -9.03
C GLY A 52 18.99 8.12 -8.15
N PHE A 53 18.33 7.02 -8.53
CA PHE A 53 18.38 5.73 -7.84
C PHE A 53 19.81 5.20 -7.71
N LEU A 54 20.59 5.14 -8.80
CA LEU A 54 22.00 4.70 -8.79
C LEU A 54 22.85 5.54 -7.81
N SER A 55 22.64 6.85 -7.77
CA SER A 55 23.36 7.74 -6.84
C SER A 55 22.95 7.57 -5.37
N GLY A 56 21.74 7.02 -5.17
CA GLY A 56 21.09 6.80 -3.89
C GLY A 56 21.43 5.47 -3.22
N ILE A 57 21.91 4.46 -3.96
CA ILE A 57 22.27 3.14 -3.41
C ILE A 57 23.46 3.29 -2.45
N LYS A 58 23.19 3.15 -1.15
CA LYS A 58 24.19 3.34 -0.07
C LYS A 58 24.06 2.30 1.05
N THR A 59 23.42 1.17 0.77
CA THR A 59 23.15 0.14 1.77
C THR A 59 24.23 -0.92 1.81
N GLU A 60 24.53 -1.38 3.03
CA GLU A 60 25.34 -2.57 3.30
C GLU A 60 24.46 -3.82 3.55
N ASP A 61 23.13 -3.66 3.54
CA ASP A 61 22.21 -4.79 3.68
C ASP A 61 22.06 -5.50 2.34
N ASP A 62 22.48 -6.78 2.31
CA ASP A 62 22.51 -7.59 1.10
C ASP A 62 21.13 -7.80 0.46
N PHE A 63 20.04 -7.84 1.25
CA PHE A 63 18.70 -7.99 0.69
C PHE A 63 18.26 -6.70 0.00
N ALA A 64 18.46 -5.55 0.66
CA ALA A 64 18.16 -4.24 0.09
C ALA A 64 19.01 -3.96 -1.16
N LEU A 65 20.30 -4.32 -1.14
CA LEU A 65 21.19 -4.21 -2.28
C LEU A 65 20.74 -5.11 -3.44
N GLY A 66 20.34 -6.35 -3.15
CA GLY A 66 19.78 -7.27 -4.14
C GLY A 66 18.51 -6.72 -4.78
N ASP A 67 17.61 -6.13 -4.00
CA ASP A 67 16.41 -5.46 -4.52
C ASP A 67 16.77 -4.26 -5.41
N ALA A 68 17.73 -3.44 -5.00
CA ALA A 68 18.18 -2.30 -5.81
C ALA A 68 18.73 -2.75 -7.17
N TYR A 69 19.55 -3.80 -7.20
CA TYR A 69 20.03 -4.37 -8.46
C TYR A 69 18.91 -5.01 -9.27
N LEU A 70 17.93 -5.67 -8.66
CA LEU A 70 16.80 -6.22 -9.40
C LEU A 70 15.96 -5.12 -10.07
N ILE A 71 15.77 -3.98 -9.39
CA ILE A 71 15.08 -2.82 -9.96
C ILE A 71 15.80 -2.34 -11.22
N LEU A 72 17.12 -2.14 -11.13
CA LEU A 72 17.94 -1.74 -12.28
C LEU A 72 17.91 -2.78 -13.40
N ALA A 73 17.99 -4.07 -13.06
CA ALA A 73 17.94 -5.17 -14.02
C ALA A 73 16.67 -5.13 -14.87
N ARG A 74 15.51 -4.90 -14.24
CA ARG A 74 14.21 -4.83 -14.92
C ARG A 74 13.98 -3.52 -15.67
N LEU A 75 14.43 -2.40 -15.12
CA LEU A 75 14.31 -1.10 -15.79
C LEU A 75 15.22 -1.03 -17.02
N GLU A 76 16.47 -1.49 -16.93
CA GLU A 76 17.44 -1.40 -18.01
C GLU A 76 17.49 -2.64 -18.91
N ASN A 77 16.76 -3.70 -18.55
CA ASN A 77 16.80 -5.00 -19.21
C ASN A 77 18.25 -5.52 -19.32
N ASN A 78 18.93 -5.62 -18.18
CA ASN A 78 20.39 -5.85 -18.10
C ASN A 78 20.76 -7.05 -17.19
N ASP A 79 21.23 -8.12 -17.82
CA ASP A 79 21.65 -9.38 -17.19
C ASP A 79 22.74 -9.23 -16.12
N ASN A 80 23.60 -8.22 -16.23
CA ASN A 80 24.64 -8.01 -15.24
C ASN A 80 24.04 -7.61 -13.89
N TYR A 81 22.98 -6.79 -13.90
CA TYR A 81 22.28 -6.45 -12.68
C TYR A 81 21.51 -7.64 -12.10
N TYR A 82 20.97 -8.54 -12.92
CA TYR A 82 20.42 -9.81 -12.43
C TYR A 82 21.46 -10.66 -11.70
N LYS A 83 22.69 -10.75 -12.22
CA LYS A 83 23.79 -11.46 -11.56
C LYS A 83 24.16 -10.82 -10.23
N LEU A 84 24.27 -9.49 -10.20
CA LEU A 84 24.55 -8.75 -8.97
C LEU A 84 23.44 -8.96 -7.93
N ALA A 85 22.17 -8.91 -8.35
CA ALA A 85 21.03 -9.19 -7.49
C ALA A 85 21.10 -10.61 -6.89
N CYS A 86 21.32 -11.64 -7.73
CA CYS A 86 21.48 -13.02 -7.26
C CYS A 86 22.66 -13.18 -6.29
N GLY A 87 23.79 -12.52 -6.54
CA GLY A 87 24.94 -12.50 -5.65
C GLY A 87 24.57 -11.95 -4.28
N SER A 88 24.01 -10.73 -4.25
CA SER A 88 23.58 -10.09 -3.00
C SER A 88 22.55 -10.93 -2.23
N PHE A 89 21.50 -11.45 -2.88
CA PHE A 89 20.55 -12.34 -2.19
C PHE A 89 21.21 -13.61 -1.65
N SER A 90 22.18 -14.20 -2.35
CA SER A 90 22.88 -15.40 -1.86
C SER A 90 23.78 -15.11 -0.65
N ASP A 91 24.30 -13.88 -0.58
CA ASP A 91 25.14 -13.42 0.52
C ASP A 91 24.33 -13.06 1.77
N PHE A 92 23.07 -12.60 1.61
CA PHE A 92 22.18 -12.29 2.72
C PHE A 92 22.03 -13.47 3.71
N LYS A 93 22.31 -13.19 5.00
CA LYS A 93 22.19 -14.17 6.09
C LYS A 93 21.09 -13.77 7.06
N THR A 94 20.26 -14.73 7.42
CA THR A 94 19.24 -14.57 8.46
C THR A 94 19.01 -15.89 9.17
N GLU A 95 18.65 -15.82 10.45
CA GLU A 95 18.22 -16.97 11.25
C GLU A 95 16.70 -17.11 11.27
N ASP A 96 15.97 -16.04 10.92
CA ASP A 96 14.51 -16.02 10.89
C ASP A 96 13.98 -16.91 9.77
N LEU A 97 13.08 -17.84 10.11
CA LEU A 97 12.57 -18.84 9.17
C LEU A 97 11.71 -18.21 8.08
N GLU A 98 10.98 -17.13 8.37
CA GLU A 98 10.11 -16.46 7.39
C GLU A 98 10.97 -15.67 6.40
N GLU A 99 12.00 -14.98 6.88
CA GLU A 99 12.99 -14.32 6.03
C GLU A 99 13.74 -15.34 5.15
N LYS A 100 14.14 -16.51 5.68
CA LYS A 100 14.75 -17.59 4.88
C LYS A 100 13.82 -18.11 3.80
N ALA A 101 12.55 -18.38 4.13
CA ALA A 101 11.58 -18.88 3.17
C ALA A 101 11.38 -17.89 2.00
N ILE A 102 11.23 -16.59 2.31
CA ILE A 102 11.11 -15.51 1.32
C ILE A 102 12.39 -15.35 0.49
N LEU A 103 13.57 -15.51 1.12
CA LEU A 103 14.84 -15.50 0.42
C LEU A 103 14.94 -16.62 -0.61
N TYR A 104 14.57 -17.85 -0.23
CA TYR A 104 14.59 -18.99 -1.13
C TYR A 104 13.57 -18.85 -2.27
N GLU A 105 12.37 -18.33 -2.01
CA GLU A 105 11.43 -17.98 -3.08
C GLU A 105 11.98 -16.91 -4.03
N THR A 106 12.71 -15.93 -3.51
CA THR A 106 13.40 -14.90 -4.30
C THR A 106 14.45 -15.51 -5.22
N LEU A 107 15.36 -16.33 -4.67
CA LEU A 107 16.40 -17.01 -5.44
C LEU A 107 15.81 -17.97 -6.49
N ALA A 108 14.68 -18.62 -6.16
CA ALA A 108 13.94 -19.46 -7.09
C ALA A 108 13.31 -18.66 -8.24
N SER A 109 12.64 -17.54 -7.94
CA SER A 109 12.02 -16.66 -8.93
C SER A 109 13.01 -16.15 -9.96
N LEU A 110 14.20 -15.74 -9.50
CA LEU A 110 15.26 -15.23 -10.37
C LEU A 110 16.06 -16.35 -11.06
N ASN A 111 15.74 -17.62 -10.76
CA ASN A 111 16.48 -18.79 -11.23
C ASN A 111 18.00 -18.66 -10.99
N CYS A 112 18.39 -18.13 -9.83
CA CYS A 112 19.79 -17.91 -9.49
C CYS A 112 20.56 -19.23 -9.58
N GLU A 113 21.72 -19.19 -10.24
CA GLU A 113 22.59 -20.35 -10.48
C GLU A 113 21.91 -21.53 -11.21
N ASN A 114 20.77 -21.32 -11.90
CA ASN A 114 19.94 -22.37 -12.48
C ASN A 114 19.44 -23.40 -11.44
N LYS A 115 19.24 -22.96 -10.18
CA LYS A 115 18.83 -23.81 -9.05
C LYS A 115 17.39 -23.59 -8.59
N ARG A 116 16.50 -23.12 -9.48
CA ARG A 116 15.09 -22.83 -9.12
C ARG A 116 14.42 -23.93 -8.31
N LYS A 117 14.48 -25.19 -8.77
CA LYS A 117 13.83 -26.32 -8.09
C LYS A 117 14.38 -26.52 -6.67
N PHE A 118 15.70 -26.46 -6.51
CA PHE A 118 16.36 -26.61 -5.21
C PHE A 118 15.89 -25.52 -4.23
N TYR A 119 15.86 -24.26 -4.67
CA TYR A 119 15.41 -23.17 -3.80
C TYR A 119 13.91 -23.26 -3.46
N LEU A 120 13.05 -23.72 -4.38
CA LEU A 120 11.65 -23.99 -4.04
C LEU A 120 11.51 -25.12 -3.01
N GLU A 121 12.33 -26.17 -3.07
CA GLU A 121 12.33 -27.24 -2.07
C GLU A 121 12.73 -26.71 -0.69
N GLN A 122 13.75 -25.85 -0.63
CA GLN A 122 14.18 -25.18 0.61
C GLN A 122 13.10 -24.21 1.15
N ALA A 123 12.47 -23.42 0.29
CA ALA A 123 11.35 -22.55 0.69
C ALA A 123 10.19 -23.35 1.29
N ALA A 124 9.81 -24.48 0.66
CA ALA A 124 8.73 -25.33 1.15
C ALA A 124 9.05 -25.94 2.53
N GLU A 125 10.31 -26.30 2.77
CA GLU A 125 10.81 -26.78 4.06
C GLU A 125 10.67 -25.70 5.14
N GLU A 126 11.10 -24.47 4.87
CA GLU A 126 11.02 -23.38 5.86
C GLU A 126 9.57 -22.97 6.16
N TRP A 127 8.69 -22.93 5.15
CA TRP A 127 7.25 -22.73 5.39
C TRP A 127 6.62 -23.86 6.18
N GLN A 128 7.08 -25.10 5.99
CA GLN A 128 6.62 -26.25 6.78
C GLN A 128 7.05 -26.10 8.24
N ASN A 129 8.27 -25.63 8.50
CA ASN A 129 8.79 -25.34 9.83
C ASN A 129 8.00 -24.23 10.54
N LEU A 130 7.45 -23.28 9.77
CA LEU A 130 6.54 -22.23 10.23
C LEU A 130 5.07 -22.68 10.35
N ASN A 131 4.75 -23.93 10.02
CA ASN A 131 3.39 -24.48 9.97
C ASN A 131 2.44 -23.75 8.98
N VAL A 132 2.97 -23.15 7.91
CA VAL A 132 2.16 -22.50 6.86
C VAL A 132 1.82 -23.51 5.76
N THR A 133 0.97 -24.47 6.13
CA THR A 133 0.70 -25.67 5.33
C THR A 133 0.20 -25.37 3.91
N TRP A 134 -0.70 -24.40 3.74
CA TRP A 134 -1.24 -24.05 2.42
C TRP A 134 -0.14 -23.56 1.46
N ARG A 135 0.80 -22.72 1.95
CA ARG A 135 1.91 -22.18 1.14
C ARG A 135 2.93 -23.26 0.83
N THR A 136 3.22 -24.14 1.79
CA THR A 136 4.07 -25.33 1.56
C THR A 136 3.50 -26.20 0.44
N GLU A 137 2.21 -26.52 0.45
CA GLU A 137 1.59 -27.35 -0.58
C GLU A 137 1.50 -26.64 -1.93
N LEU A 138 1.27 -25.32 -1.94
CA LEU A 138 1.36 -24.51 -3.16
C LEU A 138 2.76 -24.61 -3.79
N ILE A 139 3.83 -24.44 -3.01
CA ILE A 139 5.19 -24.54 -3.54
C ILE A 139 5.49 -25.95 -4.06
N LYS A 140 5.10 -27.00 -3.34
CA LYS A 140 5.24 -28.40 -3.78
C LYS A 140 4.51 -28.67 -5.09
N THR A 141 3.34 -28.07 -5.30
CA THR A 141 2.56 -28.20 -6.54
C THR A 141 3.15 -27.40 -7.69
N ILE A 142 3.72 -26.22 -7.44
CA ILE A 142 4.53 -25.46 -8.41
C ILE A 142 5.74 -26.29 -8.87
N ILE A 143 6.47 -26.95 -7.96
CA ILE A 143 7.62 -27.82 -8.31
C ILE A 143 7.19 -28.96 -9.25
N ARG A 144 5.98 -29.51 -9.05
CA ARG A 144 5.41 -30.59 -9.87
C ARG A 144 4.79 -30.10 -11.18
N GLY A 145 4.67 -28.78 -11.38
CA GLY A 145 4.01 -28.18 -12.54
C GLY A 145 2.50 -28.39 -12.60
N LYS A 146 1.85 -28.67 -11.46
CA LYS A 146 0.39 -28.91 -11.38
C LYS A 146 -0.15 -28.34 -10.08
N TYR A 147 -0.70 -27.13 -10.13
CA TYR A 147 -1.34 -26.46 -9.01
C TYR A 147 -2.79 -26.11 -9.35
N LEU A 148 -3.65 -26.09 -8.32
CA LEU A 148 -5.03 -25.64 -8.40
C LEU A 148 -5.18 -24.49 -7.42
N LEU A 149 -5.72 -23.37 -7.89
CA LEU A 149 -5.89 -22.15 -7.12
C LEU A 149 -7.38 -21.97 -6.85
N GLU A 150 -7.72 -21.66 -5.60
CA GLU A 150 -9.09 -21.38 -5.19
C GLU A 150 -9.29 -19.87 -5.10
N PHE A 151 -10.40 -19.36 -5.63
CA PHE A 151 -10.71 -17.93 -5.65
C PHE A 151 -12.12 -17.68 -5.12
N ASP A 152 -12.27 -16.64 -4.32
CA ASP A 152 -13.57 -16.06 -3.96
C ASP A 152 -13.58 -14.58 -4.38
N LYS A 153 -14.46 -14.28 -5.32
CA LYS A 153 -14.55 -12.97 -5.98
C LYS A 153 -15.83 -12.22 -5.63
N GLU A 154 -16.46 -12.57 -4.51
CA GLU A 154 -17.67 -11.88 -4.06
C GLU A 154 -17.36 -10.40 -3.80
N GLU A 155 -18.27 -9.53 -4.25
CA GLU A 155 -18.17 -8.09 -4.02
C GLU A 155 -18.75 -7.72 -2.65
N ILE A 156 -18.39 -6.53 -2.16
CA ILE A 156 -18.92 -6.03 -0.89
C ILE A 156 -20.40 -5.64 -1.09
N GLU A 157 -21.28 -6.28 -0.32
CA GLU A 157 -22.70 -5.93 -0.33
C GLU A 157 -22.94 -4.56 0.31
N ARG A 158 -23.93 -3.83 -0.22
CA ARG A 158 -24.36 -2.55 0.36
C ARG A 158 -25.46 -2.80 1.38
N VAL A 159 -25.21 -2.44 2.64
CA VAL A 159 -26.12 -2.75 3.76
C VAL A 159 -26.59 -1.51 4.55
N LEU A 160 -26.07 -0.32 4.24
CA LEU A 160 -26.44 0.92 4.95
C LEU A 160 -27.94 1.24 4.78
N ASN A 161 -28.62 1.51 5.91
CA ASN A 161 -29.99 2.04 5.89
C ASN A 161 -30.23 3.05 7.00
N LEU A 162 -30.33 4.33 6.61
CA LEU A 162 -30.56 5.48 7.50
C LEU A 162 -31.91 6.16 7.25
N SER A 163 -32.83 5.49 6.54
CA SER A 163 -34.09 6.08 6.06
C SER A 163 -35.00 6.61 7.17
N ASN A 164 -34.94 5.99 8.36
CA ASN A 164 -35.78 6.34 9.51
C ASN A 164 -35.13 7.33 10.49
N LYS A 165 -33.97 7.90 10.12
CA LYS A 165 -33.19 8.80 10.99
C LYS A 165 -33.45 10.26 10.63
N ASN A 166 -33.59 11.13 11.63
CA ASN A 166 -33.66 12.59 11.43
C ASN A 166 -32.30 13.27 11.58
N GLU A 167 -31.40 12.64 12.32
CA GLU A 167 -30.01 13.03 12.50
C GLU A 167 -29.13 11.78 12.37
N ILE A 168 -27.88 11.97 11.94
CA ILE A 168 -26.86 10.92 11.94
C ILE A 168 -25.60 11.44 12.61
N THR A 169 -24.85 10.57 13.28
CA THR A 169 -23.52 10.93 13.80
C THR A 169 -22.42 10.20 13.04
N ILE A 170 -21.48 10.96 12.48
CA ILE A 170 -20.24 10.47 11.86
C ILE A 170 -19.09 10.65 12.86
N GLY A 171 -18.08 9.78 12.80
CA GLY A 171 -16.87 9.86 13.63
C GLY A 171 -17.07 9.32 15.05
N ARG A 172 -18.05 8.44 15.25
CA ARG A 172 -18.27 7.77 16.54
C ARG A 172 -17.35 6.57 16.70
N THR A 173 -16.97 5.90 15.61
CA THR A 173 -16.10 4.72 15.68
C THR A 173 -14.79 5.08 16.36
N LYS A 174 -14.31 4.17 17.22
CA LYS A 174 -13.13 4.36 18.06
C LYS A 174 -12.27 3.10 18.05
N ILE A 175 -10.99 3.26 17.81
CA ILE A 175 -9.98 2.22 17.98
C ILE A 175 -9.00 2.70 19.04
N GLU A 176 -8.91 1.95 20.16
CA GLU A 176 -7.87 2.14 21.15
C GLU A 176 -6.69 1.21 20.86
N VAL A 177 -5.49 1.79 20.84
CA VAL A 177 -4.21 1.09 20.70
C VAL A 177 -3.39 1.30 21.97
N ARG A 178 -2.88 0.21 22.52
CA ARG A 178 -2.12 0.14 23.78
C ARG A 178 -0.81 -0.59 23.58
N LYS A 179 0.12 -0.45 24.54
CA LYS A 179 1.47 -1.03 24.46
C LYS A 179 1.50 -2.57 24.30
N GLU A 180 0.48 -3.26 24.75
CA GLU A 180 0.33 -4.71 24.63
C GLU A 180 -0.22 -5.17 23.27
N ASP A 181 -0.73 -4.24 22.45
CA ASP A 181 -1.26 -4.57 21.14
C ASP A 181 -0.16 -5.04 20.18
N LYS A 182 -0.51 -6.01 19.35
CA LYS A 182 0.32 -6.45 18.24
C LYS A 182 -0.13 -5.75 16.97
N VAL A 183 0.71 -4.86 16.48
CA VAL A 183 0.48 -4.08 15.26
C VAL A 183 1.17 -4.77 14.09
N ILE A 184 0.44 -4.91 12.99
CA ILE A 184 1.01 -5.29 11.69
C ILE A 184 0.76 -4.17 10.68
N THR A 185 1.72 -3.96 9.80
CA THR A 185 1.68 -2.93 8.78
C THR A 185 2.30 -3.43 7.48
N GLN A 186 2.14 -2.65 6.42
CA GLN A 186 2.69 -2.92 5.11
C GLN A 186 4.19 -2.55 5.06
N VAL A 187 4.88 -2.90 3.97
CA VAL A 187 6.30 -2.54 3.80
C VAL A 187 6.44 -1.19 3.10
N ASP A 188 5.73 -1.04 1.98
CA ASP A 188 5.80 0.14 1.13
C ASP A 188 5.24 1.37 1.86
N ARG A 189 5.92 2.52 1.78
CA ARG A 189 5.60 3.75 2.53
C ARG A 189 5.73 3.66 4.06
N VAL A 190 6.27 2.55 4.58
CA VAL A 190 6.55 2.35 6.01
C VAL A 190 8.04 2.22 6.27
N TYR A 191 8.73 1.36 5.52
CA TYR A 191 10.18 1.16 5.66
C TYR A 191 10.95 1.60 4.41
N ARG A 192 10.33 1.44 3.26
CA ARG A 192 10.91 1.75 1.96
C ARG A 192 9.81 2.11 0.97
N ASP A 193 10.20 2.79 -0.09
CA ASP A 193 9.31 3.20 -1.17
C ASP A 193 10.14 3.26 -2.44
N TRP A 194 9.81 2.43 -3.42
CA TRP A 194 10.64 2.33 -4.62
C TRP A 194 10.47 3.57 -5.51
N LEU A 195 9.26 4.12 -5.62
CA LEU A 195 8.98 5.31 -6.44
C LEU A 195 9.70 6.56 -5.93
N GLY A 196 9.86 6.70 -4.61
CA GLY A 196 10.61 7.76 -3.94
C GLY A 196 12.10 7.46 -3.78
N GLU A 197 12.62 6.43 -4.44
CA GLU A 197 14.04 6.02 -4.40
C GLU A 197 14.53 5.59 -2.99
N GLN A 198 13.62 5.21 -2.10
CA GLN A 198 13.90 4.88 -0.70
C GLN A 198 14.17 3.38 -0.49
N MET A 199 14.99 2.75 -1.34
CA MET A 199 15.23 1.29 -1.31
C MET A 199 16.47 0.84 -0.54
N ASN A 200 17.05 1.72 0.28
CA ASN A 200 18.27 1.43 1.04
C ASN A 200 18.06 0.57 2.30
N GLN A 201 16.83 0.12 2.55
CA GLN A 201 16.48 -0.61 3.77
C GLN A 201 15.93 -2.00 3.47
N ASN A 202 16.18 -2.89 4.42
CA ASN A 202 15.68 -4.25 4.43
C ASN A 202 14.13 -4.24 4.56
N PRO A 203 13.37 -5.10 3.84
CA PRO A 203 11.91 -5.11 3.93
C PRO A 203 11.36 -5.66 5.24
N PHE A 204 12.17 -6.38 6.00
CA PHE A 204 11.77 -7.04 7.25
C PHE A 204 11.96 -6.13 8.47
N ARG A 205 12.86 -5.15 8.36
CA ARG A 205 13.29 -4.29 9.48
C ARG A 205 13.99 -3.03 8.99
N GLY A 206 13.92 -1.96 9.77
CA GLY A 206 14.63 -0.73 9.47
C GLY A 206 14.14 0.45 10.29
N LYS A 207 14.51 1.66 9.87
CA LYS A 207 13.92 2.90 10.37
C LYS A 207 12.62 3.16 9.61
N PHE A 208 11.61 3.63 10.33
CA PHE A 208 10.38 4.09 9.69
C PHE A 208 10.69 5.24 8.72
N LEU A 209 10.15 5.10 7.52
CA LEU A 209 10.17 6.10 6.48
C LEU A 209 9.14 7.18 6.82
N THR A 210 9.61 8.29 7.36
CA THR A 210 8.73 9.38 7.82
C THR A 210 8.79 10.63 6.97
N THR A 211 9.80 10.74 6.11
CA THR A 211 10.06 11.97 5.36
C THR A 211 10.37 11.61 3.91
N PHE A 212 9.33 11.56 3.10
CA PHE A 212 9.44 11.38 1.65
C PHE A 212 8.22 11.97 0.96
N SER A 213 8.30 12.13 -0.35
CA SER A 213 7.16 12.45 -1.19
C SER A 213 7.01 11.35 -2.23
N GLU A 214 5.77 11.01 -2.56
CA GLU A 214 5.45 10.18 -3.71
C GLU A 214 5.79 10.88 -5.04
N ARG A 215 6.13 12.17 -4.99
CA ARG A 215 6.63 12.95 -6.12
C ARG A 215 8.15 13.05 -5.99
N LEU A 216 8.89 12.67 -7.04
CA LEU A 216 10.36 12.80 -7.08
C LEU A 216 10.85 14.22 -6.77
N ASN A 217 10.04 15.24 -7.09
CA ASN A 217 10.31 16.62 -6.72
C ASN A 217 9.19 17.18 -5.83
N TYR A 218 9.58 17.60 -4.63
CA TYR A 218 8.67 18.19 -3.65
C TYR A 218 9.38 19.29 -2.87
N ASN A 219 8.63 20.34 -2.51
CA ASN A 219 9.18 21.41 -1.70
C ASN A 219 9.52 20.87 -0.31
N LYS A 220 10.80 20.95 0.10
CA LYS A 220 11.26 20.45 1.40
C LYS A 220 10.52 21.04 2.59
N THR A 221 10.01 22.28 2.48
CA THR A 221 9.22 22.89 3.57
C THR A 221 7.89 22.20 3.79
N GLU A 222 7.34 21.56 2.76
CA GLU A 222 6.08 20.81 2.84
C GLU A 222 6.26 19.43 3.49
N LEU A 223 7.50 18.91 3.57
CA LEU A 223 7.76 17.58 4.11
C LEU A 223 7.55 17.50 5.63
N ARG A 224 7.71 18.60 6.37
CA ARG A 224 7.44 18.67 7.83
C ARG A 224 7.94 17.44 8.59
N GLU A 225 9.26 17.26 8.59
CA GLU A 225 9.94 16.08 9.17
C GLU A 225 9.64 15.86 10.66
N ASP A 226 9.19 16.91 11.35
CA ASP A 226 8.76 16.90 12.74
C ASP A 226 7.46 16.12 12.98
N ILE A 227 6.61 16.00 11.95
CA ILE A 227 5.34 15.25 12.00
C ILE A 227 5.41 14.00 11.12
N GLY A 228 6.02 14.14 9.94
CA GLY A 228 6.19 13.07 8.98
C GLY A 228 4.94 12.67 8.19
N TRP A 229 5.19 11.86 7.17
CA TRP A 229 4.25 11.42 6.14
C TRP A 229 3.94 9.93 6.26
N HIS A 230 2.76 9.55 5.77
CA HIS A 230 2.37 8.17 5.53
C HIS A 230 2.37 7.29 6.80
N GLU A 231 2.07 6.03 6.57
CA GLU A 231 1.94 4.98 7.56
C GLU A 231 3.24 4.81 8.36
N GLY A 232 4.41 5.04 7.75
CA GLY A 232 5.69 5.06 8.45
C GLY A 232 5.75 6.10 9.58
N ALA A 233 5.28 7.33 9.35
CA ALA A 233 5.21 8.33 10.42
C ALA A 233 4.20 7.94 11.51
N ARG A 234 3.06 7.36 11.13
CA ARG A 234 2.04 6.91 12.09
C ARG A 234 2.52 5.73 12.94
N MET A 235 3.33 4.84 12.37
CA MET A 235 4.02 3.79 13.12
C MET A 235 5.07 4.38 14.09
N LYS A 236 5.83 5.40 13.67
CA LYS A 236 6.76 6.12 14.54
C LYS A 236 6.05 6.82 15.70
N ASP A 237 4.85 7.36 15.49
CA ASP A 237 4.02 7.95 16.55
C ASP A 237 3.66 6.91 17.62
N LEU A 238 3.30 5.70 17.22
CA LEU A 238 3.03 4.57 18.14
C LEU A 238 4.30 4.09 18.87
N GLU A 239 5.42 3.98 18.16
CA GLU A 239 6.70 3.61 18.77
C GLU A 239 7.14 4.63 19.81
N THR A 240 7.08 5.92 19.47
CA THR A 240 7.52 7.00 20.37
C THR A 240 6.60 7.15 21.56
N SER A 241 5.28 7.06 21.35
CA SER A 241 4.29 7.33 22.40
C SER A 241 4.03 6.13 23.32
N LEU A 242 4.06 4.91 22.77
CA LEU A 242 3.65 3.70 23.49
C LEU A 242 4.78 2.65 23.60
N GLY A 243 5.90 2.82 22.90
CA GLY A 243 6.95 1.81 22.80
C GLY A 243 6.54 0.59 21.97
N LEU A 244 5.54 0.74 21.10
CA LEU A 244 5.06 -0.32 20.22
C LEU A 244 6.00 -0.50 19.03
N LYS A 245 6.36 -1.75 18.76
CA LYS A 245 7.06 -2.12 17.52
C LYS A 245 6.06 -2.67 16.53
N GLY A 246 6.10 -2.19 15.29
CA GLY A 246 5.34 -2.77 14.18
C GLY A 246 5.99 -4.05 13.68
N ASN A 247 5.17 -5.01 13.29
CA ASN A 247 5.60 -6.10 12.41
C ASN A 247 5.23 -5.74 10.97
N THR A 248 6.11 -6.03 10.02
CA THR A 248 5.76 -5.94 8.60
C THR A 248 5.07 -7.22 8.13
N ALA A 249 4.16 -7.06 7.19
CA ALA A 249 3.76 -8.13 6.31
C ALA A 249 4.63 -8.08 5.05
N THR A 250 5.58 -9.00 4.91
CA THR A 250 6.50 -9.04 3.77
C THR A 250 6.31 -10.35 3.01
N GLY A 251 6.43 -10.34 1.69
CA GLY A 251 6.45 -11.58 0.89
C GLY A 251 5.10 -12.26 0.76
N THR A 252 4.04 -11.51 0.50
CA THR A 252 2.68 -12.04 0.30
C THR A 252 2.54 -12.71 -1.06
N ILE A 253 2.09 -13.98 -1.09
CA ILE A 253 1.75 -14.66 -2.34
C ILE A 253 0.48 -14.06 -2.92
N VAL A 254 0.48 -13.89 -4.24
CA VAL A 254 -0.68 -13.46 -5.02
C VAL A 254 -0.84 -14.35 -6.23
N ALA A 255 -2.09 -14.56 -6.62
CA ALA A 255 -2.46 -15.41 -7.74
C ALA A 255 -3.29 -14.64 -8.77
N ARG A 256 -3.06 -14.95 -10.04
CA ARG A 256 -3.82 -14.39 -11.15
C ARG A 256 -5.05 -15.25 -11.45
N SER A 257 -6.18 -14.60 -11.66
CA SER A 257 -7.37 -15.22 -12.24
C SER A 257 -7.92 -14.31 -13.33
N MET A 258 -7.93 -14.80 -14.57
CA MET A 258 -8.17 -13.98 -15.75
C MET A 258 -7.14 -12.83 -15.84
N GLU A 259 -7.56 -11.57 -15.78
CA GLU A 259 -6.68 -10.39 -15.87
C GLU A 259 -6.42 -9.72 -14.52
N LYS A 260 -6.95 -10.28 -13.43
CA LYS A 260 -6.85 -9.72 -12.09
C LYS A 260 -5.98 -10.57 -11.18
N TRP A 261 -5.36 -9.92 -10.20
CA TRP A 261 -4.53 -10.56 -9.17
C TRP A 261 -5.22 -10.50 -7.83
N TYR A 262 -5.01 -11.51 -7.00
CA TYR A 262 -5.67 -11.65 -5.71
C TYR A 262 -4.66 -12.13 -4.67
N ALA A 263 -4.74 -11.57 -3.46
CA ALA A 263 -4.05 -12.04 -2.27
C ALA A 263 -4.95 -13.00 -1.46
N PRO A 264 -4.36 -13.95 -0.72
CA PRO A 264 -5.11 -14.97 -0.02
C PRO A 264 -5.55 -14.58 1.39
N ASP A 265 -6.55 -15.29 1.89
CA ASP A 265 -6.82 -15.42 3.32
C ASP A 265 -5.83 -16.39 4.00
N GLU A 266 -6.04 -16.68 5.28
CA GLU A 266 -5.18 -17.57 6.05
C GLU A 266 -5.20 -19.04 5.62
N ASN A 267 -6.17 -19.44 4.79
CA ASN A 267 -6.33 -20.81 4.28
C ASN A 267 -5.80 -20.97 2.85
N GLY A 268 -5.27 -19.91 2.25
CA GLY A 268 -4.78 -19.92 0.88
C GLY A 268 -5.87 -19.72 -0.19
N ILE A 269 -7.07 -19.27 0.20
CA ILE A 269 -8.13 -18.91 -0.75
C ILE A 269 -7.88 -17.47 -1.22
N PHE A 270 -7.75 -17.26 -2.52
CA PHE A 270 -7.41 -15.96 -3.10
C PHE A 270 -8.65 -15.06 -3.25
N LYS A 271 -8.82 -14.12 -2.31
CA LYS A 271 -10.05 -13.31 -2.18
C LYS A 271 -9.89 -11.83 -2.47
N PHE A 272 -8.72 -11.27 -2.18
CA PHE A 272 -8.56 -9.83 -2.05
C PHE A 272 -7.84 -9.27 -3.26
N GLU A 273 -8.57 -8.58 -4.15
CA GLU A 273 -8.01 -8.05 -5.39
C GLU A 273 -6.82 -7.11 -5.12
N VAL A 274 -5.72 -7.37 -5.82
CA VAL A 274 -4.48 -6.58 -5.79
C VAL A 274 -4.37 -5.78 -7.07
N PRO A 275 -4.25 -4.43 -6.98
CA PRO A 275 -4.09 -3.57 -8.16
C PRO A 275 -2.87 -3.93 -9.01
N LEU A 276 -3.01 -3.78 -10.34
CA LEU A 276 -1.96 -4.13 -11.28
C LEU A 276 -0.67 -3.32 -11.08
N ASP A 277 -0.76 -2.05 -10.66
CA ASP A 277 0.42 -1.22 -10.37
C ASP A 277 1.29 -1.83 -9.27
N LYS A 278 0.69 -2.48 -8.26
CA LYS A 278 1.41 -3.15 -7.17
C LYS A 278 2.08 -4.45 -7.61
N ILE A 279 1.40 -5.23 -8.45
CA ILE A 279 1.98 -6.42 -9.08
C ILE A 279 3.15 -6.04 -9.99
N SER A 280 3.06 -4.87 -10.64
CA SER A 280 4.08 -4.32 -11.53
C SER A 280 5.28 -3.71 -10.80
N TYR A 281 5.36 -3.82 -9.48
CA TYR A 281 6.55 -3.37 -8.75
C TYR A 281 7.78 -4.16 -9.23
N PRO A 282 8.90 -3.47 -9.48
CA PRO A 282 10.14 -4.10 -9.90
C PRO A 282 10.76 -5.00 -8.81
N THR A 283 10.20 -5.03 -7.60
CA THR A 283 10.55 -5.98 -6.53
C THR A 283 9.58 -7.17 -6.41
N THR A 284 8.55 -7.29 -7.24
CA THR A 284 7.66 -8.47 -7.22
C THR A 284 8.40 -9.71 -7.77
N ARG A 285 8.31 -10.86 -7.12
CA ARG A 285 8.95 -12.11 -7.57
C ARG A 285 7.93 -13.01 -8.25
N PHE A 286 8.20 -13.49 -9.46
CA PHE A 286 7.29 -14.38 -10.19
C PHE A 286 7.73 -15.84 -10.06
N LEU A 287 7.00 -16.60 -9.25
CA LEU A 287 7.22 -18.04 -9.10
C LEU A 287 6.74 -18.79 -10.34
N THR A 288 5.67 -18.32 -10.96
CA THR A 288 5.11 -18.74 -12.25
C THR A 288 4.48 -17.52 -12.94
N GLU A 289 3.91 -17.67 -14.14
CA GLU A 289 3.25 -16.55 -14.84
C GLU A 289 1.97 -16.05 -14.13
N ASP A 290 1.35 -16.88 -13.30
CA ASP A 290 0.10 -16.62 -12.59
C ASP A 290 0.24 -16.66 -11.06
N ILE A 291 1.45 -16.85 -10.53
CA ILE A 291 1.74 -16.79 -9.10
C ILE A 291 2.97 -15.93 -8.87
N ALA A 292 2.80 -14.90 -8.06
CA ALA A 292 3.87 -13.99 -7.66
C ALA A 292 3.94 -13.83 -6.15
N MET A 293 5.06 -13.32 -5.66
CA MET A 293 5.28 -12.90 -4.28
C MET A 293 5.60 -11.41 -4.27
N ILE A 294 4.78 -10.63 -3.57
CA ILE A 294 5.00 -9.20 -3.36
C ILE A 294 5.83 -9.04 -2.09
N VAL A 295 7.08 -8.61 -2.25
CA VAL A 295 7.96 -8.29 -1.12
C VAL A 295 7.49 -6.99 -0.46
N ASP A 296 7.32 -5.94 -1.27
CA ASP A 296 6.87 -4.62 -0.83
C ASP A 296 5.35 -4.54 -0.80
N THR A 297 4.75 -5.13 0.24
CA THR A 297 3.29 -5.07 0.41
C THR A 297 2.81 -3.63 0.54
N HIS A 298 1.63 -3.36 -0.01
CA HIS A 298 1.02 -2.04 -0.04
C HIS A 298 -0.51 -2.14 0.05
N GLY A 299 -1.02 -2.01 1.26
CA GLY A 299 -2.44 -2.05 1.59
C GLY A 299 -2.91 -3.36 2.20
N VAL A 300 -3.99 -3.25 2.96
CA VAL A 300 -4.49 -4.32 3.86
C VAL A 300 -4.88 -5.62 3.15
N ASN A 301 -5.20 -5.57 1.85
CA ASN A 301 -5.45 -6.77 1.03
C ASN A 301 -4.27 -7.74 1.00
N MET A 302 -3.05 -7.25 1.16
CA MET A 302 -1.85 -8.09 1.16
C MET A 302 -1.43 -8.54 2.56
N LEU A 303 -2.16 -8.15 3.61
CA LEU A 303 -1.76 -8.35 5.01
C LEU A 303 -2.57 -9.45 5.71
N VAL A 304 -3.67 -9.92 5.11
CA VAL A 304 -4.68 -10.77 5.79
C VAL A 304 -4.07 -12.03 6.39
N GLU A 305 -3.43 -12.88 5.57
CA GLU A 305 -2.83 -14.13 6.04
C GLU A 305 -1.85 -13.91 7.20
N GLN A 306 -0.93 -12.94 7.04
CA GLN A 306 0.10 -12.66 8.05
C GLN A 306 -0.50 -12.07 9.32
N THR A 307 -1.57 -11.28 9.21
CA THR A 307 -2.29 -10.72 10.35
C THR A 307 -2.86 -11.82 11.24
N ILE A 308 -3.51 -12.82 10.61
CA ILE A 308 -4.09 -13.96 11.34
C ILE A 308 -2.98 -14.85 11.89
N ARG A 309 -2.01 -15.26 11.07
CA ARG A 309 -0.90 -16.14 11.46
C ARG A 309 -0.05 -15.56 12.59
N LYS A 310 0.30 -14.27 12.53
CA LYS A 310 1.11 -13.58 13.56
C LYS A 310 0.26 -13.16 14.77
N ASN A 311 -1.04 -13.45 14.77
CA ASN A 311 -2.01 -13.06 15.79
C ASN A 311 -1.92 -11.55 16.13
N ALA A 312 -1.85 -10.72 15.09
CA ALA A 312 -1.94 -9.27 15.24
C ALA A 312 -3.39 -8.88 15.55
N ASN A 313 -3.57 -7.79 16.29
CA ASN A 313 -4.90 -7.27 16.68
C ASN A 313 -5.20 -5.92 16.03
N ILE A 314 -4.15 -5.17 15.67
CA ILE A 314 -4.24 -3.87 15.01
C ILE A 314 -3.54 -3.97 13.66
N ILE A 315 -4.20 -3.47 12.63
CA ILE A 315 -3.64 -3.33 11.29
C ILE A 315 -3.57 -1.85 10.98
N LEU A 316 -2.41 -1.37 10.54
CA LEU A 316 -2.20 0.00 10.10
C LEU A 316 -1.69 -0.04 8.66
N SER A 317 -2.50 0.39 7.69
CA SER A 317 -2.19 0.21 6.27
C SER A 317 -3.00 1.15 5.37
N ASP A 318 -2.77 1.07 4.06
CA ASP A 318 -3.56 1.70 3.01
C ASP A 318 -4.85 0.93 2.71
N CYS A 319 -5.93 1.66 2.42
CA CYS A 319 -7.25 1.17 2.00
C CYS A 319 -7.86 1.93 0.81
N ASP A 320 -7.03 2.40 -0.12
CA ASP A 320 -7.40 3.17 -1.31
C ASP A 320 -7.92 2.34 -2.50
N HIS A 321 -8.28 1.06 -2.31
CA HIS A 321 -8.80 0.17 -3.35
C HIS A 321 -9.96 -0.71 -2.82
N PRO A 322 -10.99 -1.05 -3.62
CA PRO A 322 -12.10 -1.90 -3.16
C PRO A 322 -11.64 -3.24 -2.57
N GLY A 323 -10.64 -3.89 -3.18
CA GLY A 323 -10.06 -5.14 -2.66
C GLY A 323 -9.43 -4.98 -1.27
N LYS A 324 -8.90 -3.78 -0.95
CA LYS A 324 -8.40 -3.44 0.39
C LYS A 324 -9.55 -3.32 1.40
N ILE A 325 -10.69 -2.75 1.00
CA ILE A 325 -11.86 -2.68 1.88
C ILE A 325 -12.47 -4.07 2.13
N LYS A 326 -12.51 -4.94 1.13
CA LYS A 326 -12.94 -6.35 1.31
C LYS A 326 -12.07 -7.05 2.36
N ALA A 327 -10.75 -6.85 2.30
CA ALA A 327 -9.82 -7.38 3.29
C ALA A 327 -10.01 -6.76 4.68
N ALA A 328 -10.25 -5.45 4.75
CA ALA A 328 -10.52 -4.77 6.02
C ALA A 328 -11.79 -5.28 6.70
N LEU A 329 -12.87 -5.51 5.94
CA LEU A 329 -14.11 -6.10 6.45
C LEU A 329 -13.88 -7.53 6.93
N TYR A 330 -13.20 -8.36 6.14
CA TYR A 330 -12.84 -9.73 6.55
C TYR A 330 -12.05 -9.76 7.85
N LEU A 331 -11.06 -8.89 8.00
CA LEU A 331 -10.28 -8.78 9.24
C LEU A 331 -11.13 -8.28 10.41
N SER A 332 -12.03 -7.33 10.18
CA SER A 332 -12.98 -6.84 11.18
C SER A 332 -13.92 -7.95 11.68
N GLU A 333 -14.47 -8.76 10.77
CA GLU A 333 -15.31 -9.93 11.09
C GLU A 333 -14.54 -10.98 11.91
N ASN A 334 -13.23 -11.07 11.68
CA ASN A 334 -12.29 -11.88 12.47
C ASN A 334 -11.78 -11.17 13.74
N GLY A 335 -12.49 -10.14 14.21
CA GLY A 335 -12.24 -9.46 15.47
C GLY A 335 -11.00 -8.56 15.50
N LYS A 336 -10.44 -8.22 14.32
CA LYS A 336 -9.28 -7.34 14.21
C LYS A 336 -9.71 -5.89 14.04
N LYS A 337 -8.84 -4.94 14.41
CA LYS A 337 -9.09 -3.50 14.24
C LYS A 337 -8.22 -2.97 13.10
N VAL A 338 -8.83 -2.30 12.13
CA VAL A 338 -8.15 -1.82 10.92
C VAL A 338 -8.15 -0.28 10.90
N ILE A 339 -6.96 0.30 10.77
CA ILE A 339 -6.74 1.74 10.66
C ILE A 339 -6.20 2.00 9.25
N CYS A 340 -7.03 2.63 8.42
CA CYS A 340 -6.70 3.01 7.06
C CYS A 340 -6.27 4.47 7.02
N PHE A 341 -5.00 4.77 6.76
CA PHE A 341 -4.54 6.16 6.69
C PHE A 341 -4.81 6.78 5.33
N PRO A 342 -4.27 6.23 4.22
CA PRO A 342 -4.83 6.49 2.92
C PRO A 342 -6.16 5.72 2.77
N ASP A 343 -7.27 6.46 2.72
CA ASP A 343 -8.60 5.94 2.41
C ASP A 343 -9.12 6.52 1.10
N ARG A 344 -9.88 5.72 0.37
CA ARG A 344 -10.68 6.21 -0.77
C ARG A 344 -12.02 5.51 -0.88
N PHE A 345 -12.05 4.25 -0.44
CA PHE A 345 -13.19 3.36 -0.61
C PHE A 345 -13.83 2.93 0.71
N VAL A 346 -13.50 3.54 1.85
CA VAL A 346 -14.11 3.17 3.15
C VAL A 346 -15.63 3.31 3.14
N TYR A 347 -16.19 4.16 2.26
CA TYR A 347 -17.64 4.20 2.01
C TYR A 347 -18.26 2.85 1.60
N LEU A 348 -17.49 1.91 1.04
CA LEU A 348 -17.98 0.56 0.72
C LEU A 348 -18.27 -0.27 1.98
N ALA A 349 -17.65 0.07 3.12
CA ALA A 349 -17.91 -0.56 4.41
C ALA A 349 -19.09 0.08 5.17
N LEU A 350 -19.79 1.06 4.59
CA LEU A 350 -20.90 1.72 5.25
C LEU A 350 -22.01 0.75 5.67
N GLY A 351 -22.33 0.76 6.96
CA GLY A 351 -23.42 -0.03 7.55
C GLY A 351 -23.03 -1.45 7.97
N HIS A 352 -21.77 -1.87 7.74
CA HIS A 352 -21.27 -3.19 8.15
C HIS A 352 -20.92 -3.30 9.64
N ASN A 353 -21.01 -2.20 10.40
CA ASN A 353 -20.62 -2.15 11.82
C ASN A 353 -19.17 -2.64 12.03
N ALA A 354 -18.26 -2.22 11.15
CA ALA A 354 -16.89 -2.72 11.08
C ALA A 354 -15.96 -2.03 12.09
N ASN A 355 -14.99 -2.77 12.64
CA ASN A 355 -13.87 -2.25 13.44
C ASN A 355 -12.81 -1.60 12.54
N LEU A 356 -13.24 -0.59 11.77
CA LEU A 356 -12.50 0.03 10.69
C LEU A 356 -12.61 1.56 10.80
N LEU A 357 -11.51 2.28 10.55
CA LEU A 357 -11.47 3.73 10.44
C LEU A 357 -10.71 4.17 9.19
N GLY A 358 -11.20 5.20 8.49
CA GLY A 358 -10.51 5.85 7.36
C GLY A 358 -9.99 7.24 7.74
N SER A 359 -8.75 7.55 7.36
CA SER A 359 -8.00 8.76 7.70
C SER A 359 -8.33 9.28 9.11
N PRO A 360 -8.24 8.44 10.16
CA PRO A 360 -8.74 8.83 11.48
C PRO A 360 -7.97 10.00 12.04
N VAL A 361 -8.69 10.88 12.73
CA VAL A 361 -8.06 11.76 13.72
C VAL A 361 -7.60 10.92 14.91
N PHE A 362 -6.54 11.38 15.60
CA PHE A 362 -6.04 10.66 16.76
C PHE A 362 -5.45 11.56 17.83
N ARG A 363 -5.42 11.04 19.05
CA ARG A 363 -4.86 11.72 20.22
C ARG A 363 -4.24 10.70 21.18
N LEU A 364 -3.22 11.14 21.90
CA LEU A 364 -2.67 10.41 23.03
C LEU A 364 -3.50 10.73 24.27
N GLU A 365 -4.03 9.71 24.93
CA GLU A 365 -4.79 9.85 26.17
C GLU A 365 -4.21 8.88 27.20
N ASN A 366 -3.46 9.39 28.18
CA ASN A 366 -2.70 8.57 29.13
C ASN A 366 -1.69 7.65 28.41
N ASP A 367 -1.83 6.33 28.57
CA ASP A 367 -0.98 5.26 28.02
C ASP A 367 -1.59 4.56 26.79
N LYS A 368 -2.52 5.23 26.10
CA LYS A 368 -3.17 4.71 24.89
C LYS A 368 -3.27 5.77 23.80
N MET A 369 -3.13 5.32 22.55
CA MET A 369 -3.45 6.12 21.37
C MET A 369 -4.90 5.83 20.99
N ILE A 370 -5.70 6.89 20.84
CA ILE A 370 -7.09 6.79 20.40
C ILE A 370 -7.17 7.27 18.96
N TYR A 371 -7.65 6.40 18.07
CA TYR A 371 -8.04 6.73 16.71
C TYR A 371 -9.57 6.86 16.63
N GLY A 372 -10.05 7.91 15.97
CA GLY A 372 -11.48 8.22 15.84
C GLY A 372 -12.05 8.92 17.09
N ASP A 373 -13.31 8.63 17.42
CA ASP A 373 -14.08 9.28 18.50
C ASP A 373 -14.07 10.81 18.39
N ALA A 374 -14.38 11.32 17.20
CA ALA A 374 -14.46 12.73 16.87
C ALA A 374 -15.77 13.01 16.13
N LYS A 375 -16.82 13.26 16.91
CA LYS A 375 -18.20 13.18 16.45
C LYS A 375 -18.65 14.45 15.75
N ILE A 376 -19.27 14.30 14.58
CA ILE A 376 -20.03 15.35 13.91
C ILE A 376 -21.45 14.82 13.65
N THR A 377 -22.43 15.48 14.25
CA THR A 377 -23.85 15.23 13.98
C THR A 377 -24.30 16.02 12.76
N LEU A 378 -25.01 15.36 11.86
CA LEU A 378 -25.64 15.94 10.69
C LEU A 378 -27.15 15.77 10.75
N GLU A 379 -27.88 16.82 10.42
CA GLU A 379 -29.34 16.80 10.34
C GLU A 379 -29.82 16.50 8.91
N ARG A 380 -30.99 15.89 8.80
CA ARG A 380 -31.63 15.65 7.50
C ARG A 380 -31.94 16.98 6.82
N GLY A 381 -31.52 17.12 5.57
CA GLY A 381 -31.64 18.36 4.79
C GLY A 381 -30.56 19.40 5.10
N GLN A 382 -29.59 19.10 5.98
CA GLN A 382 -28.48 20.00 6.23
C GLN A 382 -27.61 20.19 4.98
N LYS A 383 -27.21 21.44 4.74
CA LYS A 383 -26.22 21.80 3.72
C LYS A 383 -24.82 21.35 4.11
N ILE A 384 -24.18 20.63 3.21
CA ILE A 384 -22.77 20.22 3.33
C ILE A 384 -22.06 20.51 2.02
N VAL A 385 -20.91 21.17 2.09
CA VAL A 385 -20.03 21.28 0.92
C VAL A 385 -19.11 20.06 0.90
N VAL A 386 -19.04 19.40 -0.24
CA VAL A 386 -18.28 18.16 -0.40
C VAL A 386 -17.34 18.33 -1.57
N THR A 387 -16.04 18.22 -1.32
CA THR A 387 -15.04 18.29 -2.38
C THR A 387 -15.19 17.10 -3.33
N ASP A 388 -15.04 17.38 -4.62
CA ASP A 388 -15.00 16.41 -5.72
C ASP A 388 -13.86 16.79 -6.67
N ALA A 389 -13.55 15.96 -7.66
CA ALA A 389 -12.51 16.29 -8.62
C ALA A 389 -12.84 15.93 -10.07
N ASP A 390 -12.35 16.78 -10.98
CA ASP A 390 -12.27 16.50 -12.41
C ASP A 390 -11.06 15.59 -12.68
N VAL A 391 -11.31 14.28 -12.68
CA VAL A 391 -10.28 13.25 -12.80
C VAL A 391 -9.67 13.26 -14.21
N GLY A 392 -8.34 13.23 -14.28
CA GLY A 392 -7.60 13.05 -15.55
C GLY A 392 -6.67 14.20 -15.91
N LYS A 393 -6.68 15.32 -15.16
CA LYS A 393 -5.76 16.44 -15.39
C LYS A 393 -4.44 16.32 -14.64
N SER A 394 -4.50 15.99 -13.35
CA SER A 394 -3.32 15.85 -12.48
C SER A 394 -3.28 14.47 -11.82
N TYR A 395 -2.11 13.83 -11.79
CA TYR A 395 -1.92 12.57 -11.07
C TYR A 395 -2.29 12.74 -9.59
N ALA A 396 -2.95 11.73 -9.01
CA ALA A 396 -3.46 11.72 -7.64
C ALA A 396 -4.57 12.75 -7.31
N ILE A 397 -5.09 13.50 -8.29
CA ILE A 397 -6.22 14.43 -8.04
C ILE A 397 -7.50 13.67 -7.63
N TRP A 398 -7.66 12.42 -8.07
CA TRP A 398 -8.84 11.60 -7.77
C TRP A 398 -9.05 11.35 -6.28
N TYR A 399 -8.05 11.53 -5.40
CA TYR A 399 -8.25 11.44 -3.96
C TYR A 399 -9.13 12.56 -3.39
N TYR A 400 -9.30 13.67 -4.12
CA TYR A 400 -10.29 14.69 -3.78
C TYR A 400 -11.74 14.25 -4.05
N THR A 401 -11.96 13.13 -4.76
CA THR A 401 -13.31 12.55 -4.94
C THR A 401 -13.78 11.73 -3.73
N THR A 402 -12.89 11.38 -2.80
CA THR A 402 -13.22 10.51 -1.64
C THR A 402 -14.41 11.04 -0.81
N PRO A 403 -14.45 12.34 -0.42
CA PRO A 403 -15.61 12.88 0.28
C PRO A 403 -16.92 12.70 -0.51
N MET A 404 -16.89 12.96 -1.81
CA MET A 404 -18.07 12.84 -2.68
C MET A 404 -18.58 11.40 -2.77
N LEU A 405 -17.68 10.42 -2.90
CA LEU A 405 -18.07 9.00 -2.93
C LEU A 405 -18.77 8.59 -1.62
N TYR A 406 -18.22 9.00 -0.48
CA TYR A 406 -18.79 8.72 0.84
C TYR A 406 -20.18 9.34 1.02
N PHE A 407 -20.33 10.64 0.78
CA PHE A 407 -21.61 11.31 0.99
C PHE A 407 -22.66 10.92 -0.05
N LYS A 408 -22.27 10.56 -1.28
CA LYS A 408 -23.21 9.98 -2.26
C LYS A 408 -23.81 8.66 -1.76
N GLU A 409 -23.04 7.82 -1.08
CA GLU A 409 -23.55 6.55 -0.53
C GLU A 409 -24.50 6.80 0.64
N ILE A 410 -24.13 7.68 1.58
CA ILE A 410 -25.03 8.10 2.67
C ILE A 410 -26.34 8.68 2.12
N ASN A 411 -26.27 9.54 1.10
CA ASN A 411 -27.41 10.26 0.56
C ASN A 411 -28.48 9.35 -0.08
N LYS A 412 -28.15 8.10 -0.39
CA LYS A 412 -29.13 7.11 -0.85
C LYS A 412 -30.18 6.77 0.21
N THR A 413 -29.86 6.93 1.50
CA THR A 413 -30.78 6.61 2.61
C THR A 413 -30.95 7.74 3.62
N PHE A 414 -30.08 8.75 3.62
CA PHE A 414 -30.18 9.94 4.48
C PHE A 414 -30.00 11.22 3.67
N ASN A 415 -31.10 11.94 3.42
CA ASN A 415 -31.10 13.10 2.52
C ASN A 415 -30.35 14.31 3.12
N LEU A 416 -29.19 14.63 2.59
CA LEU A 416 -28.39 15.84 2.81
C LEU A 416 -28.47 16.75 1.58
N GLU A 417 -28.35 18.06 1.77
CA GLU A 417 -28.18 19.01 0.65
C GLU A 417 -26.68 19.09 0.31
N ILE A 418 -26.21 18.16 -0.54
CA ILE A 418 -24.81 18.07 -0.97
C ILE A 418 -24.50 19.14 -2.02
N ILE A 419 -23.52 19.98 -1.73
CA ILE A 419 -23.01 21.03 -2.62
C ILE A 419 -21.61 20.61 -3.11
N PRO A 420 -21.46 20.16 -4.36
CA PRO A 420 -20.18 19.70 -4.89
C PRO A 420 -19.22 20.88 -5.13
N ALA A 421 -18.00 20.77 -4.61
CA ALA A 421 -16.90 21.69 -4.90
C ALA A 421 -15.85 20.97 -5.74
N VAL A 422 -15.89 21.18 -7.06
CA VAL A 422 -15.01 20.48 -8.01
C VAL A 422 -13.66 21.19 -8.11
N VAL A 423 -12.59 20.46 -7.80
CA VAL A 423 -11.21 20.85 -8.08
C VAL A 423 -10.67 20.09 -9.28
N ASP A 424 -9.77 20.68 -10.04
CA ASP A 424 -9.14 20.03 -11.18
C ASP A 424 -7.62 20.04 -11.11
N ASP A 425 -7.06 20.68 -10.08
CA ASP A 425 -5.64 20.64 -9.73
C ASP A 425 -5.45 20.85 -8.21
N PHE A 426 -4.21 20.67 -7.75
CA PHE A 426 -3.80 21.04 -6.40
C PHE A 426 -3.89 22.56 -6.19
N PHE A 427 -3.89 23.00 -4.92
CA PHE A 427 -3.98 24.43 -4.56
C PHE A 427 -5.29 25.11 -4.99
N GLN A 428 -6.40 24.38 -4.95
CA GLN A 428 -7.74 24.86 -5.34
C GLN A 428 -8.81 24.64 -4.26
N THR A 429 -8.41 24.23 -3.05
CA THR A 429 -9.34 23.93 -1.95
C THR A 429 -10.10 25.17 -1.46
N GLU A 430 -9.65 26.39 -1.76
CA GLU A 430 -10.39 27.63 -1.50
C GLU A 430 -11.79 27.64 -2.13
N LYS A 431 -11.97 26.93 -3.26
CA LYS A 431 -13.27 26.78 -3.93
C LYS A 431 -14.31 26.18 -2.97
N SER A 432 -13.96 25.14 -2.22
CA SER A 432 -14.84 24.49 -1.25
C SER A 432 -15.23 25.44 -0.12
N PHE A 433 -14.27 26.21 0.41
CA PHE A 433 -14.52 27.16 1.49
C PHE A 433 -15.35 28.37 1.04
N ASN A 434 -15.14 28.87 -0.19
CA ASN A 434 -15.95 29.94 -0.76
C ASN A 434 -17.41 29.49 -0.98
N LEU A 435 -17.62 28.31 -1.56
CA LEU A 435 -18.96 27.74 -1.71
C LEU A 435 -19.66 27.56 -0.37
N ALA A 436 -18.94 27.18 0.69
CA ALA A 436 -19.52 27.06 2.02
C ALA A 436 -19.98 28.41 2.57
N ARG A 437 -19.20 29.48 2.36
CA ARG A 437 -19.59 30.85 2.72
C ARG A 437 -20.83 31.31 1.94
N GLU A 438 -20.83 31.12 0.62
CA GLU A 438 -21.94 31.51 -0.27
C GLU A 438 -23.26 30.81 0.09
N ASN A 439 -23.18 29.56 0.52
CA ASN A 439 -24.36 28.75 0.85
C ASN A 439 -24.68 28.70 2.35
N ASN A 440 -23.91 29.39 3.18
CA ASN A 440 -23.97 29.32 4.65
C ASN A 440 -23.92 27.88 5.19
N ALA A 441 -23.13 27.01 4.55
CA ALA A 441 -22.88 25.66 5.03
C ALA A 441 -21.92 25.70 6.24
N LYS A 442 -22.21 24.91 7.27
CA LYS A 442 -21.39 24.79 8.49
C LYS A 442 -20.48 23.57 8.50
N VAL A 443 -20.63 22.67 7.53
CA VAL A 443 -19.85 21.45 7.42
C VAL A 443 -19.24 21.38 6.03
N ILE A 444 -17.94 21.09 5.99
CA ILE A 444 -17.19 20.79 4.77
C ILE A 444 -16.59 19.40 4.89
N ALA A 445 -16.77 18.59 3.86
CA ALA A 445 -16.07 17.31 3.70
C ALA A 445 -14.99 17.47 2.63
N THR A 446 -13.72 17.34 3.02
CA THR A 446 -12.60 17.63 2.12
C THR A 446 -11.35 16.82 2.44
N ARG A 447 -10.38 16.88 1.54
CA ARG A 447 -9.00 16.45 1.75
C ARG A 447 -8.13 17.66 2.11
N VAL A 448 -7.16 17.46 2.99
CA VAL A 448 -6.09 18.41 3.31
C VAL A 448 -4.75 17.70 3.05
N PHE A 449 -4.06 18.11 1.99
CA PHE A 449 -2.84 17.45 1.52
C PHE A 449 -1.58 18.28 1.81
N ASN A 450 -1.65 19.59 1.57
CA ASN A 450 -0.49 20.49 1.60
C ASN A 450 -0.75 21.74 2.45
N SER A 451 0.24 22.63 2.55
CA SER A 451 0.16 23.85 3.36
C SER A 451 -0.96 24.80 2.94
N TYR A 452 -1.26 24.90 1.65
CA TYR A 452 -2.33 25.75 1.13
C TYR A 452 -3.70 25.26 1.59
N ASP A 453 -3.96 23.96 1.48
CA ASP A 453 -5.22 23.37 1.95
C ASP A 453 -5.42 23.60 3.45
N TYR A 454 -4.35 23.45 4.23
CA TYR A 454 -4.38 23.75 5.67
C TYR A 454 -4.68 25.22 5.95
N ASN A 455 -4.06 26.16 5.23
CA ASN A 455 -4.28 27.59 5.45
C ASN A 455 -5.73 28.00 5.16
N GLU A 456 -6.31 27.49 4.07
CA GLU A 456 -7.71 27.76 3.73
C GLU A 456 -8.68 27.11 4.74
N ALA A 457 -8.40 25.88 5.17
CA ALA A 457 -9.17 25.19 6.20
C ALA A 457 -9.13 25.92 7.54
N LYS A 458 -7.94 26.31 7.98
CA LYS A 458 -7.69 27.04 9.22
C LYS A 458 -8.45 28.36 9.24
N LYS A 459 -8.30 29.17 8.18
CA LYS A 459 -8.99 30.45 8.04
C LYS A 459 -10.51 30.28 8.18
N TRP A 460 -11.10 29.30 7.50
CA TRP A 460 -12.53 29.05 7.59
C TRP A 460 -12.98 28.57 8.97
N LEU A 461 -12.18 27.74 9.66
CA LEU A 461 -12.48 27.33 11.03
C LEU A 461 -12.40 28.48 12.03
N GLU A 462 -11.46 29.42 11.85
CA GLU A 462 -11.31 30.60 12.71
C GLU A 462 -12.46 31.60 12.55
N GLU A 463 -13.10 31.67 11.38
CA GLU A 463 -14.23 32.57 11.11
C GLU A 463 -15.46 32.31 11.98
N ASN A 464 -15.73 31.05 12.36
CA ASN A 464 -16.91 30.69 13.15
C ASN A 464 -16.69 29.39 13.92
N LYS A 465 -16.98 29.35 15.23
CA LYS A 465 -16.83 28.17 16.10
C LYS A 465 -17.71 26.97 15.72
N GLU A 466 -18.82 27.21 15.02
CA GLU A 466 -19.74 26.16 14.55
C GLU A 466 -19.27 25.50 13.26
N ASN A 467 -18.25 26.03 12.58
CA ASN A 467 -17.72 25.43 11.37
C ASN A 467 -17.02 24.10 11.71
N LYS A 468 -17.28 23.04 10.95
CA LYS A 468 -16.71 21.71 11.16
C LYS A 468 -16.18 21.13 9.84
N ILE A 469 -15.11 20.34 9.92
CA ILE A 469 -14.52 19.66 8.77
C ILE A 469 -14.53 18.15 8.99
N ILE A 470 -14.88 17.39 7.95
CA ILE A 470 -14.71 15.94 7.91
C ILE A 470 -13.59 15.65 6.90
N LEU A 471 -12.50 15.07 7.39
CA LEU A 471 -11.29 14.81 6.61
C LEU A 471 -11.34 13.42 5.95
N PHE A 472 -10.93 13.38 4.69
CA PHE A 472 -10.79 12.14 3.91
C PHE A 472 -9.41 12.10 3.26
N HIS A 473 -8.75 10.94 3.24
CA HIS A 473 -7.44 10.75 2.62
C HIS A 473 -6.41 11.82 3.05
N SER A 474 -6.35 12.14 4.35
CA SER A 474 -5.67 13.34 4.86
C SER A 474 -4.70 13.07 5.99
N THR A 475 -5.03 12.24 6.99
CA THR A 475 -4.25 12.14 8.25
C THR A 475 -2.96 11.32 8.13
N MET A 476 -2.59 10.89 6.92
CA MET A 476 -1.20 10.55 6.62
C MET A 476 -0.29 11.77 6.40
N TYR A 477 -0.86 12.95 6.11
CA TYR A 477 -0.09 14.14 5.77
C TYR A 477 0.08 15.09 6.96
N PRO A 478 1.24 15.75 7.10
CA PRO A 478 1.53 16.63 8.24
C PRO A 478 0.49 17.73 8.47
N TYR A 479 0.00 18.33 7.39
CA TYR A 479 -0.89 19.48 7.47
C TYR A 479 -2.29 19.13 7.99
N ALA A 480 -2.76 17.91 7.74
CA ALA A 480 -3.99 17.42 8.35
C ALA A 480 -3.81 17.11 9.85
N ILE A 481 -2.64 16.60 10.24
CA ILE A 481 -2.28 16.36 11.65
C ILE A 481 -2.29 17.68 12.45
N LEU A 482 -1.69 18.74 11.90
CA LEU A 482 -1.75 20.07 12.50
C LEU A 482 -3.19 20.56 12.68
N LEU A 483 -3.99 20.45 11.61
CA LEU A 483 -5.36 20.93 11.62
C LEU A 483 -6.20 20.23 12.69
N MET A 484 -6.08 18.91 12.82
CA MET A 484 -6.84 18.16 13.84
C MET A 484 -6.37 18.45 15.28
N GLN A 485 -5.09 18.75 15.47
CA GLN A 485 -4.53 19.15 16.78
C GLN A 485 -4.98 20.56 17.19
N GLU A 486 -5.02 21.50 16.24
CA GLU A 486 -5.42 22.89 16.50
C GLU A 486 -6.92 23.06 16.71
N PHE A 487 -7.74 22.24 16.06
CA PHE A 487 -9.21 22.37 16.06
C PHE A 487 -9.91 21.12 16.60
N GLU A 488 -9.42 20.57 17.71
CA GLU A 488 -10.01 19.41 18.39
C GLU A 488 -11.52 19.60 18.63
N GLY A 489 -12.31 18.55 18.37
CA GLY A 489 -13.78 18.59 18.48
C GLY A 489 -14.52 19.24 17.30
N ARG A 490 -13.79 19.82 16.34
CA ARG A 490 -14.35 20.41 15.11
C ARG A 490 -13.90 19.68 13.83
N ILE A 491 -12.99 18.74 13.98
CA ILE A 491 -12.47 17.89 12.90
C ILE A 491 -12.92 16.45 13.16
N SER A 492 -13.46 15.80 12.12
CA SER A 492 -13.79 14.37 12.09
C SER A 492 -13.12 13.70 10.89
N SER A 493 -13.41 12.43 10.66
CA SER A 493 -12.81 11.60 9.62
C SER A 493 -13.81 10.64 8.98
N ASP A 494 -13.36 9.90 7.97
CA ASP A 494 -14.12 8.83 7.34
C ASP A 494 -14.47 7.71 8.35
N ASP A 495 -15.76 7.56 8.64
CA ASP A 495 -16.30 6.58 9.58
C ASP A 495 -17.29 5.66 8.84
N PRO A 496 -17.03 4.34 8.75
CA PRO A 496 -17.94 3.40 8.09
C PRO A 496 -19.22 3.11 8.89
N ASN A 497 -19.37 3.62 10.11
CA ASN A 497 -20.49 3.31 11.00
C ASN A 497 -21.30 4.55 11.43
N PRO A 498 -21.89 5.32 10.49
CA PRO A 498 -22.82 6.38 10.86
C PRO A 498 -24.07 5.77 11.52
N ILE A 499 -24.58 6.43 12.57
CA ILE A 499 -25.70 5.92 13.40
C ILE A 499 -26.85 6.90 13.56
#